data_AF-A0A918AQZ3-F1
#
_entry.id   AF-A0A918AQZ3-F1
#
_cell.length_a   1.000
_cell.length_b   1.000
_cell.length_c   1.000
_cell.angle_alpha   90.00
_cell.angle_beta   90.00
_cell.angle_gamma   90.00
#
_symmetry.space_group_name_H-M   'P 1'
#
loop_
_entity.id
_entity.type
_entity.pdbx_description
1 polymer ?
#
loop_
_entity_poly.entity_id
_entity_poly.type
_entity_poly.pdbx_seq_one_letter_code
_entity_poly.pdbx_strand_id
1 'polypeptide(L)'
;MNHALVRVLTGCAAGLALTSTACSGGPSTATPPPSTGAAVGGASTRPDTDALVGVKPCDLLTGAEAESLGLGASGEADEVGSADTCLWSATGKGGVTVGVRPEQGFDDLDYTGDPTTPVELGKFDGVRVEAPNGGKGTCHVVIDVADSASVQIAAHLRATSTDTAAACERAVEAAELVAAKLP
;
A
#
# COMPACT_ATOMS: atom_id res chain seq x y z
N MET A 1 -21.23 -31.27 32.35
CA MET A 1 -21.88 -32.53 31.94
C MET A 1 -22.02 -32.52 30.43
N ASN A 2 -21.58 -33.63 29.81
CA ASN A 2 -21.80 -34.09 28.44
C ASN A 2 -20.75 -33.70 27.37
N HIS A 3 -19.85 -34.67 27.19
CA HIS A 3 -18.86 -34.85 26.14
C HIS A 3 -19.49 -35.19 24.78
N ALA A 4 -18.80 -34.86 23.69
CA ALA A 4 -18.60 -35.81 22.59
C ALA A 4 -17.34 -35.44 21.78
N LEU A 5 -16.29 -36.21 22.04
CA LEU A 5 -15.10 -36.36 21.20
C LEU A 5 -15.47 -37.14 19.93
N VAL A 6 -14.96 -36.73 18.78
CA VAL A 6 -14.78 -37.63 17.62
C VAL A 6 -13.32 -37.57 17.20
N ARG A 7 -12.61 -38.66 17.49
CA ARG A 7 -11.32 -39.03 16.91
C ARG A 7 -11.60 -40.04 15.79
N VAL A 8 -10.97 -39.89 14.63
CA VAL A 8 -10.58 -41.04 13.79
C VAL A 8 -9.17 -40.80 13.26
N LEU A 9 -8.32 -41.79 13.51
CA LEU A 9 -6.91 -41.95 13.15
C LEU A 9 -6.79 -42.81 11.87
N THR A 10 -5.55 -42.89 11.34
CA THR A 10 -4.98 -43.95 10.48
C THR A 10 -5.26 -43.81 8.97
N GLY A 11 -4.31 -43.81 8.03
CA GLY A 11 -2.87 -44.09 8.01
C GLY A 11 -2.53 -44.86 6.71
N CYS A 12 -1.40 -44.60 6.05
CA CYS A 12 -0.62 -45.60 5.29
C CYS A 12 0.63 -44.99 4.64
N ALA A 13 1.79 -45.56 4.97
CA ALA A 13 3.08 -45.32 4.33
C ALA A 13 3.39 -46.42 3.30
N ALA A 14 3.94 -46.05 2.15
CA ALA A 14 4.68 -46.85 1.16
C ALA A 14 5.19 -45.87 0.08
N GLY A 15 6.37 -45.93 -0.53
CA GLY A 15 7.46 -46.89 -0.55
C GLY A 15 8.59 -46.33 -1.46
N LEU A 16 9.76 -46.98 -1.40
CA LEU A 16 11.02 -46.68 -2.10
C LEU A 16 10.94 -46.85 -3.63
N ALA A 17 11.79 -46.14 -4.40
CA ALA A 17 12.96 -46.70 -5.11
C ALA A 17 13.54 -45.78 -6.22
N LEU A 18 14.86 -45.91 -6.40
CA LEU A 18 15.79 -45.20 -7.29
C LEU A 18 15.61 -45.51 -8.80
N THR A 19 15.92 -44.56 -9.68
CA THR A 19 16.69 -44.82 -10.92
C THR A 19 17.48 -43.61 -11.40
N SER A 20 18.75 -43.86 -11.66
CA SER A 20 19.78 -43.01 -12.25
C SER A 20 19.58 -42.78 -13.75
N THR A 21 19.75 -41.54 -14.21
CA THR A 21 20.08 -41.25 -15.62
C THR A 21 21.40 -40.49 -15.68
N ALA A 22 22.40 -41.18 -16.20
CA ALA A 22 23.70 -40.63 -16.56
C ALA A 22 23.57 -39.90 -17.89
N CYS A 23 23.99 -38.63 -17.95
CA CYS A 23 24.29 -37.96 -19.21
C CYS A 23 25.80 -37.72 -19.26
N SER A 24 26.45 -38.51 -20.11
CA SER A 24 27.83 -38.29 -20.54
C SER A 24 27.89 -37.07 -21.46
N GLY A 25 28.58 -36.02 -21.03
CA GLY A 25 28.91 -34.85 -21.86
C GLY A 25 30.37 -34.47 -21.61
N GLY A 26 31.22 -34.61 -22.65
CA GLY A 26 32.68 -34.48 -22.55
C GLY A 26 33.18 -33.04 -22.31
N PRO A 27 34.49 -32.87 -22.00
CA PRO A 27 35.08 -31.56 -21.77
C PRO A 27 35.26 -30.82 -23.10
N SER A 28 34.41 -29.84 -23.36
CA SER A 28 34.69 -28.79 -24.35
C SER A 28 35.30 -27.61 -23.62
N THR A 29 36.61 -27.44 -23.79
CA THR A 29 37.35 -26.25 -23.39
C THR A 29 36.92 -25.09 -24.29
N ALA A 30 35.92 -24.33 -23.86
CA ALA A 30 35.54 -23.08 -24.50
C ALA A 30 35.95 -21.92 -23.57
N THR A 31 37.06 -21.29 -23.89
CA THR A 31 37.49 -20.02 -23.31
C THR A 31 36.49 -18.93 -23.70
N PRO A 32 35.79 -18.27 -22.77
CA PRO A 32 34.99 -17.11 -23.11
C PRO A 32 35.89 -15.90 -23.36
N PRO A 33 35.62 -15.07 -24.39
CA PRO A 33 36.31 -13.80 -24.59
C PRO A 33 35.96 -12.80 -23.47
N PRO A 34 36.84 -11.83 -23.15
CA PRO A 34 36.51 -10.78 -22.20
C PRO A 34 35.46 -9.87 -22.83
N SER A 35 34.20 -10.02 -22.41
CA SER A 35 33.16 -9.05 -22.75
C SER A 35 33.18 -7.94 -21.70
N THR A 36 33.82 -6.84 -22.08
CA THR A 36 33.64 -5.52 -21.50
C THR A 36 32.18 -5.13 -21.68
N GLY A 37 31.39 -5.34 -20.64
CA GLY A 37 29.99 -4.98 -20.59
C GLY A 37 29.64 -4.66 -19.15
N ALA A 38 30.12 -3.52 -18.66
CA ALA A 38 29.53 -2.90 -17.49
C ALA A 38 28.06 -2.67 -17.81
N ALA A 39 27.19 -3.51 -17.24
CA ALA A 39 25.78 -3.20 -17.17
C ALA A 39 25.71 -1.88 -16.40
N VAL A 40 25.37 -0.81 -17.12
CA VAL A 40 24.94 0.43 -16.53
C VAL A 40 23.67 0.07 -15.78
N GLY A 41 23.82 -0.22 -14.49
CA GLY A 41 22.72 -0.19 -13.55
C GLY A 41 22.17 1.22 -13.64
N GLY A 42 21.05 1.37 -14.35
CA GLY A 42 20.19 2.53 -14.19
C GLY A 42 19.68 2.48 -12.77
N ALA A 43 20.48 2.96 -11.82
CA ALA A 43 19.99 3.36 -10.53
C ALA A 43 19.02 4.51 -10.83
N SER A 44 17.73 4.20 -10.92
CA SER A 44 16.68 5.20 -10.71
C SER A 44 17.01 5.83 -9.37
N THR A 45 17.60 7.01 -9.41
CA THR A 45 17.84 7.81 -8.23
C THR A 45 16.47 8.32 -7.84
N ARG A 46 15.76 7.53 -7.04
CA ARG A 46 14.48 7.93 -6.45
C ARG A 46 14.74 9.18 -5.60
N PRO A 47 13.86 10.18 -5.59
CA PRO A 47 14.20 11.49 -5.04
C PRO A 47 14.59 11.40 -3.58
N ASP A 48 15.49 12.29 -3.19
CA ASP A 48 15.91 12.55 -1.82
C ASP A 48 14.69 12.72 -0.89
N THR A 49 14.90 12.40 0.39
CA THR A 49 13.98 12.55 1.54
C THR A 49 13.28 13.91 1.64
N ASP A 50 13.69 14.88 0.83
CA ASP A 50 13.15 16.23 0.77
C ASP A 50 11.91 16.37 -0.14
N ALA A 51 11.49 15.31 -0.83
CA ALA A 51 10.40 15.38 -1.83
C ALA A 51 9.08 15.93 -1.28
N LEU A 52 8.79 15.75 0.01
CA LEU A 52 7.57 16.22 0.66
C LEU A 52 7.78 17.44 1.57
N VAL A 53 8.99 18.02 1.60
CA VAL A 53 9.29 19.19 2.44
C VAL A 53 8.43 20.37 2.00
N GLY A 54 7.65 20.91 2.94
CA GLY A 54 6.77 22.05 2.71
C GLY A 54 5.43 21.71 2.03
N VAL A 55 5.19 20.44 1.70
CA VAL A 55 3.87 19.98 1.25
C VAL A 55 2.91 20.02 2.43
N LYS A 56 1.87 20.84 2.33
CA LYS A 56 0.83 20.95 3.37
C LYS A 56 -0.34 20.04 3.03
N PRO A 57 -0.79 19.17 3.95
CA PRO A 57 -1.86 18.22 3.66
C PRO A 57 -3.15 18.88 3.17
N CYS A 58 -3.56 20.01 3.77
CA CYS A 58 -4.79 20.72 3.37
C CYS A 58 -4.74 21.35 1.97
N ASP A 59 -3.56 21.50 1.38
CA ASP A 59 -3.42 22.02 0.01
C ASP A 59 -3.57 20.90 -1.05
N LEU A 60 -3.63 19.63 -0.61
CA LEU A 60 -3.69 18.46 -1.50
C LEU A 60 -5.10 18.11 -2.00
N LEU A 61 -6.14 18.60 -1.33
CA LEU A 61 -7.53 18.54 -1.81
C LEU A 61 -8.15 19.93 -1.73
N THR A 62 -8.58 20.44 -2.88
CA THR A 62 -9.37 21.68 -2.93
C THR A 62 -10.77 21.44 -2.41
N GLY A 63 -11.47 22.51 -2.02
CA GLY A 63 -12.85 22.37 -1.54
C GLY A 63 -13.80 21.79 -2.58
N ALA A 64 -13.66 22.15 -3.85
CA ALA A 64 -14.47 21.60 -4.94
C ALA A 64 -14.23 20.10 -5.15
N GLU A 65 -12.97 19.65 -5.02
CA GLU A 65 -12.62 18.23 -5.08
C GLU A 65 -13.20 17.47 -3.88
N ALA A 66 -13.07 18.00 -2.67
CA ALA A 66 -13.67 17.40 -1.47
C ALA A 66 -15.20 17.29 -1.58
N GLU A 67 -15.87 18.34 -2.10
CA GLU A 67 -17.31 18.31 -2.37
C GLU A 67 -17.69 17.26 -3.44
N SER A 68 -16.85 17.07 -4.46
CA SER A 68 -17.06 16.03 -5.48
C SER A 68 -17.02 14.61 -4.89
N LEU A 69 -16.25 14.41 -3.81
CA LEU A 69 -16.20 13.18 -3.02
C LEU A 69 -17.36 13.06 -2.01
N GLY A 70 -18.24 14.06 -1.96
CA GLY A 70 -19.38 14.15 -1.04
C GLY A 70 -19.00 14.56 0.38
N LEU A 71 -17.88 15.26 0.56
CA LEU A 71 -17.35 15.77 1.83
C LEU A 71 -17.62 17.29 1.97
N GLY A 72 -17.30 17.85 3.13
CA GLY A 72 -17.28 19.30 3.32
C GLY A 72 -16.12 19.95 2.56
N ALA A 73 -16.32 21.20 2.08
CA ALA A 73 -15.34 21.92 1.30
C ALA A 73 -14.08 22.34 2.07
N SER A 74 -14.18 22.48 3.40
CA SER A 74 -13.05 22.91 4.23
C SER A 74 -12.41 21.70 4.88
N GLY A 75 -11.10 21.56 4.68
CA GLY A 75 -10.27 20.63 5.42
C GLY A 75 -9.86 21.23 6.77
N GLU A 76 -9.75 20.37 7.77
CA GLU A 76 -9.31 20.72 9.12
C GLU A 76 -7.91 20.15 9.33
N ALA A 77 -6.92 21.03 9.51
CA ALA A 77 -5.54 20.63 9.79
C ALA A 77 -5.45 20.01 11.19
N ASP A 78 -4.71 18.91 11.31
CA ASP A 78 -4.47 18.20 12.56
C ASP A 78 -3.12 17.46 12.50
N GLU A 79 -2.64 16.95 13.63
CA GLU A 79 -1.43 16.13 13.72
C GLU A 79 -1.78 14.75 14.26
N VAL A 80 -1.46 13.69 13.51
CA VAL A 80 -1.71 12.31 13.92
C VAL A 80 -0.41 11.53 13.97
N GLY A 81 0.08 11.29 15.18
CA GLY A 81 1.41 10.73 15.39
C GLY A 81 2.47 11.75 15.01
N SER A 82 3.33 11.42 14.03
CA SER A 82 4.34 12.32 13.49
C SER A 82 3.96 12.94 12.13
N ALA A 83 2.73 12.69 11.66
CA ALA A 83 2.28 13.19 10.36
C ALA A 83 1.43 14.45 10.54
N ASP A 84 1.77 15.48 9.77
CA ASP A 84 0.82 16.55 9.47
C ASP A 84 -0.32 15.95 8.66
N THR A 85 -1.56 16.26 9.05
CA THR A 85 -2.76 15.76 8.39
C THR A 85 -3.77 16.85 8.09
N CYS A 86 -4.70 16.54 7.19
CA CYS A 86 -5.90 17.32 6.98
C CYS A 86 -7.10 16.40 6.82
N LEU A 87 -8.19 16.70 7.52
CA LEU A 87 -9.42 15.94 7.50
C LEU A 87 -10.51 16.70 6.77
N TRP A 88 -11.15 16.04 5.79
CA TRP A 88 -12.41 16.47 5.21
C TRP A 88 -13.49 15.48 5.63
N SER A 89 -14.57 15.99 6.19
CA SER A 89 -15.69 15.15 6.62
C SER A 89 -17.02 15.76 6.23
N ALA A 90 -18.05 14.92 6.18
CA ALA A 90 -19.43 15.38 6.08
C ALA A 90 -20.32 14.62 7.08
N THR A 91 -21.20 15.36 7.76
CA THR A 91 -22.07 14.81 8.79
C THR A 91 -22.84 13.60 8.26
N GLY A 92 -22.66 12.45 8.91
CA GLY A 92 -23.33 11.20 8.55
C GLY A 92 -22.80 10.47 7.31
N LYS A 93 -21.71 10.93 6.68
CA LYS A 93 -21.13 10.34 5.46
C LYS A 93 -19.72 9.76 5.65
N GLY A 94 -19.06 10.08 6.77
CA GLY A 94 -17.66 9.74 7.02
C GLY A 94 -16.72 10.84 6.52
N GLY A 95 -15.50 10.47 6.15
CA GLY A 95 -14.46 11.43 5.79
C GLY A 95 -13.26 10.83 5.08
N VAL A 96 -12.36 11.72 4.68
CA VAL A 96 -11.03 11.44 4.16
C VAL A 96 -10.02 12.24 4.96
N THR A 97 -9.00 11.56 5.46
CA THR A 97 -7.81 12.18 6.04
C THR A 97 -6.66 12.02 5.07
N VAL A 98 -5.95 13.10 4.77
CA VAL A 98 -4.67 13.05 4.03
C VAL A 98 -3.56 13.35 5.03
N GLY A 99 -2.56 12.49 5.12
CA GLY A 99 -1.38 12.66 5.95
C GLY A 99 -0.11 12.67 5.12
N VAL A 100 0.76 13.65 5.34
CA VAL A 100 2.06 13.77 4.67
C VAL A 100 3.14 13.23 5.59
N ARG A 101 3.94 12.28 5.08
CA ARG A 101 5.00 11.61 5.84
C ARG A 101 6.33 11.75 5.11
N PRO A 102 7.12 12.80 5.39
CA PRO A 102 8.39 13.04 4.69
C PRO A 102 9.49 12.03 5.04
N GLU A 103 9.35 11.33 6.17
CA GLU A 103 10.39 10.42 6.71
C GLU A 103 9.89 8.98 6.94
N GLN A 104 8.72 8.63 6.40
CA GLN A 104 8.16 7.26 6.49
C GLN A 104 7.60 6.83 5.14
N GLY A 105 8.15 5.76 4.58
CA GLY A 105 7.58 5.05 3.43
C GLY A 105 6.49 4.07 3.83
N PHE A 106 5.95 3.32 2.87
CA PHE A 106 4.95 2.28 3.15
C PHE A 106 5.45 1.23 4.16
N ASP A 107 6.70 0.78 4.03
CA ASP A 107 7.29 -0.27 4.87
C ASP A 107 7.52 0.18 6.34
N ASP A 108 7.52 1.49 6.60
CA ASP A 108 7.60 2.05 7.95
C ASP A 108 6.23 2.10 8.65
N LEU A 109 5.14 1.83 7.92
CA LEU A 109 3.78 1.82 8.43
C LEU A 109 3.38 0.40 8.84
N ASP A 110 2.75 0.27 10.00
CA ASP A 110 2.29 -1.03 10.49
C ASP A 110 0.98 -1.46 9.81
N TYR A 111 1.12 -2.13 8.67
CA TYR A 111 0.05 -2.85 7.97
C TYR A 111 0.29 -4.36 7.96
N THR A 112 1.06 -4.86 8.93
CA THR A 112 1.44 -6.28 8.97
C THR A 112 0.21 -7.16 9.13
N GLY A 113 -0.08 -7.95 8.11
CA GLY A 113 -1.23 -8.86 8.09
C GLY A 113 -2.53 -8.24 7.58
N ASP A 114 -2.53 -6.97 7.18
CA ASP A 114 -3.67 -6.35 6.52
C ASP A 114 -3.75 -6.76 5.03
N PRO A 115 -4.95 -6.83 4.43
CA PRO A 115 -5.11 -7.07 2.99
C PRO A 115 -4.61 -5.86 2.20
N THR A 116 -3.59 -6.08 1.36
CA THR A 116 -3.00 -5.04 0.51
C THR A 116 -3.16 -5.34 -0.98
N THR A 117 -3.24 -4.30 -1.80
CA THR A 117 -3.29 -4.41 -3.26
C THR A 117 -2.53 -3.24 -3.89
N PRO A 118 -1.58 -3.47 -4.82
CA PRO A 118 -0.93 -2.40 -5.55
C PRO A 118 -1.93 -1.57 -6.37
N VAL A 119 -1.68 -0.28 -6.48
CA VAL A 119 -2.50 0.68 -7.24
C VAL A 119 -1.59 1.71 -7.90
N GLU A 120 -1.87 2.04 -9.16
CA GLU A 120 -1.17 3.10 -9.90
C GLU A 120 -1.95 4.42 -9.78
N LEU A 121 -1.25 5.52 -9.42
CA LEU A 121 -1.83 6.84 -9.15
C LEU A 121 -1.10 7.90 -9.97
N GLY A 122 -1.43 7.97 -11.26
CA GLY A 122 -0.75 8.84 -12.20
C GLY A 122 0.70 8.40 -12.42
N LYS A 123 1.67 9.17 -11.89
CA LYS A 123 3.11 8.87 -11.99
C LYS A 123 3.66 8.10 -10.78
N PHE A 124 2.83 7.89 -9.76
CA PHE A 124 3.23 7.24 -8.51
C PHE A 124 2.66 5.83 -8.44
N ASP A 125 3.47 4.92 -7.90
CA ASP A 125 2.96 3.67 -7.36
C ASP A 125 2.32 3.94 -5.99
N GLY A 126 1.48 3.02 -5.55
CA GLY A 126 0.93 3.03 -4.22
C GLY A 126 0.33 1.69 -3.81
N VAL A 127 -0.11 1.65 -2.56
CA VAL A 127 -0.70 0.45 -1.96
C VAL A 127 -2.05 0.80 -1.33
N ARG A 128 -3.09 0.10 -1.77
CA ARG A 128 -4.39 0.09 -1.12
C ARG A 128 -4.38 -0.91 0.02
N VAL A 129 -4.86 -0.51 1.19
CA VAL A 129 -4.99 -1.34 2.38
C VAL A 129 -6.45 -1.38 2.81
N GLU A 130 -7.06 -2.57 2.76
CA GLU A 130 -8.47 -2.76 3.05
C GLU A 130 -8.70 -3.03 4.54
N ALA A 131 -9.65 -2.32 5.15
CA ALA A 131 -10.02 -2.51 6.55
C ALA A 131 -8.81 -2.66 7.51
N PRO A 132 -7.85 -1.71 7.49
CA PRO A 132 -6.64 -1.78 8.30
C PRO A 132 -6.98 -2.02 9.77
N ASN A 133 -6.23 -2.92 10.42
CA ASN A 133 -6.48 -3.35 11.80
C ASN A 133 -7.90 -3.92 12.04
N GLY A 134 -8.54 -4.48 11.01
CA GLY A 134 -9.90 -4.99 11.05
C GLY A 134 -11.00 -3.93 11.03
N GLY A 135 -10.65 -2.67 10.74
CA GLY A 135 -11.58 -1.54 10.66
C GLY A 135 -12.53 -1.63 9.46
N LYS A 136 -13.67 -2.31 9.61
CA LYS A 136 -14.66 -2.37 8.52
C LYS A 136 -15.18 -0.98 8.15
N GLY A 137 -15.44 -0.75 6.86
CA GLY A 137 -15.88 0.55 6.36
C GLY A 137 -14.77 1.61 6.35
N THR A 138 -13.51 1.21 6.49
CA THR A 138 -12.33 2.05 6.29
C THR A 138 -11.41 1.46 5.24
N CYS A 139 -10.63 2.31 4.59
CA CYS A 139 -9.62 1.92 3.63
C CYS A 139 -8.52 2.97 3.60
N HIS A 140 -7.27 2.52 3.52
CA HIS A 140 -6.14 3.41 3.30
C HIS A 140 -5.60 3.24 1.89
N VAL A 141 -5.07 4.31 1.31
CA VAL A 141 -4.21 4.29 0.13
C VAL A 141 -2.93 5.03 0.51
N VAL A 142 -1.79 4.39 0.30
CA VAL A 142 -0.48 4.98 0.56
C VAL A 142 0.21 5.21 -0.77
N ILE A 143 0.55 6.46 -1.06
CA ILE A 143 1.27 6.87 -2.28
C ILE A 143 2.76 6.83 -1.99
N ASP A 144 3.52 6.09 -2.79
CA ASP A 144 4.95 5.91 -2.60
C ASP A 144 5.73 7.02 -3.33
N VAL A 145 6.10 8.06 -2.58
CA VAL A 145 6.83 9.23 -3.14
C VAL A 145 8.33 8.94 -3.21
N ALA A 146 8.88 8.39 -2.13
CA ALA A 146 10.25 7.86 -2.05
C ALA A 146 10.25 6.60 -1.17
N ASP A 147 11.39 5.89 -1.09
CA ASP A 147 11.49 4.68 -0.25
C ASP A 147 11.18 4.98 1.23
N SER A 148 11.52 6.18 1.69
CA SER A 148 11.29 6.67 3.05
C SER A 148 10.33 7.86 3.12
N ALA A 149 9.46 8.05 2.12
CA ALA A 149 8.50 9.16 2.12
C ALA A 149 7.20 8.76 1.44
N SER A 150 6.07 9.05 2.08
CA SER A 150 4.75 8.66 1.59
C SER A 150 3.68 9.70 1.88
N VAL A 151 2.58 9.60 1.15
CA VAL A 151 1.34 10.30 1.48
C VAL A 151 0.26 9.26 1.74
N GLN A 152 -0.33 9.31 2.93
CA GLN A 152 -1.36 8.38 3.37
C GLN A 152 -2.74 9.03 3.23
N ILE A 153 -3.65 8.36 2.54
CA ILE A 153 -5.04 8.76 2.39
C ILE A 153 -5.89 7.72 3.12
N ALA A 154 -6.56 8.13 4.19
CA ALA A 154 -7.45 7.27 4.96
C ALA A 154 -8.90 7.69 4.74
N ALA A 155 -9.67 6.86 4.05
CA ALA A 155 -11.11 7.05 3.91
C ALA A 155 -11.87 6.18 4.91
N HIS A 156 -12.92 6.75 5.48
CA HIS A 156 -13.90 6.02 6.26
C HIS A 156 -15.30 6.43 5.88
N LEU A 157 -16.22 5.48 5.98
CA LEU A 157 -17.65 5.74 5.82
C LEU A 157 -18.26 6.14 7.17
N ARG A 158 -19.57 6.37 7.20
CA ARG A 158 -20.30 6.53 8.47
C ARG A 158 -20.02 5.37 9.43
N ALA A 159 -19.97 5.64 10.72
CA ALA A 159 -19.54 4.68 11.75
C ALA A 159 -20.27 3.33 11.76
N THR A 160 -21.53 3.28 11.29
CA THR A 160 -22.32 2.03 11.21
C THR A 160 -22.13 1.27 9.90
N SER A 161 -21.33 1.78 8.97
CA SER A 161 -21.07 1.13 7.69
C SER A 161 -20.01 0.07 7.86
N THR A 162 -20.18 -1.05 7.17
CA THR A 162 -19.16 -2.11 7.06
C THR A 162 -18.68 -2.28 5.62
N ASP A 163 -19.05 -1.34 4.73
CA ASP A 163 -18.75 -1.39 3.31
C ASP A 163 -17.33 -0.90 3.02
N THR A 164 -16.35 -1.79 3.24
CA THR A 164 -14.94 -1.50 2.96
C THR A 164 -14.67 -1.22 1.49
N ALA A 165 -15.42 -1.84 0.57
CA ALA A 165 -15.24 -1.61 -0.86
C ALA A 165 -15.56 -0.16 -1.24
N ALA A 166 -16.69 0.38 -0.77
CA ALA A 166 -17.04 1.78 -0.98
C ALA A 166 -16.09 2.75 -0.25
N ALA A 167 -15.52 2.36 0.89
CA ALA A 167 -14.47 3.15 1.53
C ALA A 167 -13.20 3.20 0.66
N CYS A 168 -12.83 2.08 0.05
CA CYS A 168 -11.68 2.00 -0.85
C CYS A 168 -11.86 2.75 -2.15
N GLU A 169 -13.05 2.73 -2.75
CA GLU A 169 -13.38 3.55 -3.93
C GLU A 169 -13.12 5.04 -3.62
N ARG A 170 -13.69 5.55 -2.52
CA ARG A 170 -13.43 6.92 -2.05
C ARG A 170 -11.94 7.19 -1.80
N ALA A 171 -11.22 6.26 -1.17
CA ALA A 171 -9.81 6.43 -0.88
C ALA A 171 -8.98 6.55 -2.16
N VAL A 172 -9.27 5.73 -3.18
CA VAL A 172 -8.58 5.76 -4.47
C VAL A 172 -8.89 7.04 -5.23
N GLU A 173 -10.16 7.46 -5.32
CA GLU A 173 -10.53 8.73 -5.96
C GLU A 173 -9.84 9.93 -5.31
N ALA A 174 -9.81 9.97 -3.96
CA ALA A 174 -9.09 11.00 -3.24
C ALA A 174 -7.57 10.94 -3.49
N ALA A 175 -7.00 9.72 -3.53
CA ALA A 175 -5.58 9.53 -3.79
C ALA A 175 -5.17 9.98 -5.20
N GLU A 176 -6.00 9.78 -6.23
CA GLU A 176 -5.75 10.29 -7.58
C GLU A 176 -5.70 11.82 -7.61
N LEU A 177 -6.63 12.48 -6.91
CA LEU A 177 -6.68 13.95 -6.80
C LEU A 177 -5.48 14.51 -6.04
N VAL A 178 -5.04 13.81 -4.99
CA VAL A 178 -3.85 14.15 -4.20
C VAL A 178 -2.60 13.95 -5.05
N ALA A 179 -2.44 12.79 -5.69
CA ALA A 179 -1.29 12.43 -6.52
C ALA A 179 -1.01 13.47 -7.61
N ALA A 180 -2.07 14.03 -8.22
CA ALA A 180 -1.96 15.06 -9.23
C ALA A 180 -1.30 16.38 -8.76
N LYS A 181 -1.22 16.61 -7.44
CA LYS A 181 -0.63 17.82 -6.83
C LYS A 181 0.72 17.57 -6.16
N LEU A 182 1.17 16.32 -6.11
CA LEU A 182 2.47 15.98 -5.54
C LEU A 182 3.61 16.34 -6.52
N PRO A 183 4.78 16.77 -6.00
CA PRO A 183 5.93 17.19 -6.81
C PRO A 183 6.51 16.07 -7.69
#